data_AF-A0A0Q5AGW8-F1
#
_entry.id   AF-A0A0Q5AGW8-F1
#
_cell.length_a   1.000
_cell.length_b   1.000
_cell.length_c   1.000
_cell.angle_alpha   90.00
_cell.angle_beta   90.00
_cell.angle_gamma   90.00
#
_symmetry.space_group_name_H-M   'P 1'
#
loop_
_entity.id
_entity.type
_entity.pdbx_description
1 polymer ?
#
loop_
_entity_poly.entity_id
_entity_poly.type
_entity_poly.pdbx_seq_one_letter_code
_entity_poly.pdbx_strand_id
1 'polypeptide(L)' 'MRDDQYTALTAHARRLTRTRPAGTERITENTLIRVAIDLLLERGDQIAGGSEAEIRKSVGL' A
#
# COMPACT_ATOMS: atom_id res chain seq x y z
N MET A 1 3.05 6.35 10.32
CA MET A 1 3.02 5.00 9.71
C MET A 1 3.77 4.07 10.64
N ARG A 2 3.31 2.84 10.87
CA ARG A 2 3.96 1.94 11.85
C ARG A 2 5.28 1.40 11.26
N ASP A 3 6.32 1.25 12.09
CA ASP A 3 7.67 0.88 11.64
C ASP A 3 7.74 -0.51 10.97
N ASP A 4 6.89 -1.43 11.44
CA ASP A 4 6.70 -2.76 10.85
C ASP A 4 6.13 -2.68 9.42
N GLN A 5 5.14 -1.79 9.19
CA GLN A 5 4.56 -1.56 7.87
C GLN A 5 5.61 -1.00 6.90
N TYR A 6 6.44 -0.05 7.35
CA TYR A 6 7.48 0.53 6.51
C TYR A 6 8.54 -0.52 6.15
N THR A 7 8.97 -1.31 7.13
CA THR A 7 9.92 -2.42 6.91
C THR A 7 9.38 -3.45 5.91
N ALA A 8 8.09 -3.80 6.01
CA ALA A 8 7.43 -4.70 5.07
C ALA A 8 7.36 -4.10 3.65
N LEU A 9 7.02 -2.81 3.52
CA LEU A 9 7.05 -2.11 2.23
C LEU A 9 8.46 -2.10 1.61
N THR A 10 9.50 -1.81 2.40
CA THR A 10 10.88 -1.86 1.91
C THR A 10 11.25 -3.24 1.38
N ALA A 11 10.89 -4.31 2.10
CA ALA A 11 11.14 -5.68 1.66
C ALA A 11 10.40 -6.01 0.36
N HIS A 12 9.14 -5.58 0.23
CA HIS A 12 8.34 -5.75 -1.00
C HIS A 12 8.90 -4.95 -2.18
N ALA A 13 9.24 -3.68 -1.98
CA ALA A 13 9.80 -2.81 -3.02
C ALA A 13 11.15 -3.34 -3.54
N ARG A 14 12.01 -3.85 -2.64
CA ARG A 14 13.28 -4.49 -3.02
C ARG A 14 13.07 -5.75 -3.84
N ARG A 15 12.14 -6.62 -3.44
CA ARG A 15 11.80 -7.84 -4.19
C ARG A 15 11.30 -7.49 -5.59
N LEU A 16 10.33 -6.59 -5.68
CA LEU A 16 9.75 -6.16 -6.96
C LEU A 16 10.80 -5.50 -7.87
N THR A 17 11.69 -4.68 -7.31
CA THR A 17 12.78 -4.06 -8.10
C THR A 17 13.75 -5.09 -8.66
N ARG A 18 14.01 -6.20 -7.95
CA ARG A 18 14.90 -7.28 -8.43
C ARG A 18 14.28 -8.14 -9.51
N THR A 19 12.95 -8.31 -9.50
CA THR A 19 12.24 -9.16 -10.47
C THR A 19 11.78 -8.39 -11.71
N ARG A 20 11.85 -7.06 -11.68
CA ARG A 20 11.40 -6.19 -12.79
C ARG A 20 12.39 -6.27 -13.97
N PRO A 21 11.92 -6.17 -15.23
CA PRO A 21 12.81 -6.07 -16.39
C PRO A 21 13.82 -4.93 -16.29
N ALA A 22 15.02 -5.11 -16.85
CA ALA A 22 16.03 -4.06 -16.90
C ALA A 22 15.50 -2.82 -17.67
N GLY A 23 15.91 -1.62 -17.24
CA GLY A 23 15.55 -0.36 -17.91
C GLY A 23 14.18 0.23 -17.57
N THR A 24 13.43 -0.40 -16.65
CA THR A 24 12.12 0.11 -16.21
C THR A 24 12.23 0.87 -14.87
N GLU A 25 11.21 1.66 -14.52
CA GLU A 25 11.18 2.56 -13.35
C GLU A 25 11.41 1.82 -12.01
N ARG A 26 12.27 2.37 -11.15
CA ARG A 26 12.53 1.85 -9.80
C ARG A 26 11.25 1.83 -8.95
N ILE A 27 10.93 0.68 -8.36
CA ILE A 27 9.82 0.54 -7.42
C ILE A 27 10.33 0.88 -6.02
N THR A 28 9.68 1.83 -5.36
CA THR A 28 9.99 2.30 -4.00
C THR A 28 8.78 2.13 -3.08
N GLU A 29 8.97 2.36 -1.79
CA GLU A 29 7.91 2.43 -0.79
C GLU A 29 6.82 3.42 -1.23
N ASN A 30 7.21 4.59 -1.76
CA ASN A 30 6.26 5.58 -2.28
C ASN A 30 5.46 5.11 -3.49
N THR A 31 6.02 4.23 -4.33
CA THR A 31 5.25 3.59 -5.41
C THR A 31 4.18 2.67 -4.82
N LEU A 32 4.52 1.89 -3.80
CA LEU A 32 3.56 0.99 -3.15
C LEU A 32 2.50 1.74 -2.34
N ILE A 33 2.86 2.84 -1.68
CA ILE A 33 1.91 3.71 -0.96
C ILE A 33 0.90 4.32 -1.94
N ARG A 34 1.35 4.82 -3.10
CA ARG A 34 0.44 5.36 -4.13
C ARG A 34 -0.55 4.29 -4.60
N VAL A 35 -0.07 3.09 -4.94
CA VAL A 35 -0.95 1.97 -5.33
C VAL A 35 -1.92 1.59 -4.20
N ALA A 36 -1.47 1.57 -2.95
CA ALA A 36 -2.35 1.28 -1.81
C ALA A 36 -3.44 2.34 -1.62
N ILE A 37 -3.12 3.62 -1.87
CA ILE A 37 -4.09 4.72 -1.87
C ILE A 37 -5.10 4.53 -2.99
N ASP A 38 -4.65 4.25 -4.22
CA ASP A 38 -5.55 4.01 -5.35
C ASP A 38 -6.51 2.84 -5.07
N LEU A 39 -6.00 1.73 -4.54
CA LEU A 39 -6.81 0.58 -4.11
C LEU A 39 -7.81 0.93 -2.99
N LEU A 40 -7.45 1.85 -2.10
CA LEU A 40 -8.36 2.32 -1.05
C LEU A 40 -9.47 3.20 -1.65
N LEU A 41 -9.11 4.10 -2.59
CA LEU A 41 -10.05 4.99 -3.27
C LEU A 41 -11.03 4.24 -4.19
N GLU A 42 -10.61 3.15 -4.81
CA GLU A 42 -11.52 2.23 -5.54
C GLU A 42 -12.64 1.67 -4.65
N ARG A 43 -12.40 1.60 -3.33
CA ARG A 43 -13.37 1.17 -2.32
C ARG A 43 -14.04 2.35 -1.61
N GLY A 44 -13.93 3.57 -2.15
CA GLY A 44 -14.38 4.80 -1.51
C GLY A 44 -15.80 4.76 -0.97
N ASP A 45 -16.74 4.19 -1.74
CA ASP A 45 -18.15 4.05 -1.34
C ASP A 45 -18.37 3.08 -0.16
N GLN A 46 -17.38 2.24 0.14
CA GLN A 46 -17.40 1.27 1.25
C GLN A 46 -16.74 1.84 2.51
N ILE A 47 -15.99 2.96 2.40
CA ILE A 47 -15.30 3.57 3.53
C ILE A 47 -16.32 4.19 4.48
N ALA A 48 -16.43 3.64 5.68
CA ALA A 48 -17.34 4.11 6.72
C ALA A 48 -16.72 3.99 8.12
N GLY A 49 -17.18 4.83 9.04
CA GLY A 49 -16.73 4.84 10.44
C GLY A 49 -16.06 6.14 10.87
N GLY A 50 -15.90 6.33 12.19
CA GLY A 50 -15.28 7.51 12.80
C GLY A 50 -13.87 7.25 13.35
N SER A 51 -13.42 6.01 13.31
CA SER A 51 -12.11 5.57 13.81
C SER A 51 -11.36 4.71 12.80
N GLU A 52 -10.03 4.61 12.95
CA GLU A 52 -9.20 3.77 12.09
C GLU A 52 -9.66 2.30 12.09
N ALA A 53 -10.07 1.77 13.25
CA ALA A 53 -10.53 0.38 13.37
C ALA A 53 -11.83 0.13 12.60
N GLU A 54 -12.78 1.07 12.65
CA GLU A 54 -14.04 0.98 11.90
C GLU A 54 -13.80 1.12 10.40
N ILE A 55 -12.94 2.05 9.99
CA ILE A 55 -12.56 2.23 8.59
C ILE A 55 -11.91 0.96 8.04
N ARG A 56 -10.97 0.35 8.78
CA ARG A 56 -10.35 -0.92 8.40
C ARG A 56 -11.39 -2.01 8.20
N LYS A 57 -12.32 -2.17 9.16
CA LYS A 57 -13.41 -3.14 9.06
C LYS A 57 -14.30 -2.88 7.84
N SER A 58 -14.59 -1.63 7.53
CA SER A 58 -15.45 -1.24 6.40
C SER A 58 -14.89 -1.65 5.03
N VAL A 59 -13.55 -1.71 4.91
CA VAL A 59 -12.84 -2.15 3.68
C VAL A 59 -12.29 -3.58 3.76
N GLY A 60 -12.68 -4.36 4.79
CA GLY A 60 -12.32 -5.77 4.95
C GLY A 60 -10.91 -6.04 5.51
N LEU A 61 -10.35 -5.12 6.30
CA LEU A 61 -9.03 -5.20 6.95
C LEU A 61 -9.09 -5.34 8.49
#